data_AF-A0A954RKQ7-F1
#
_entry.id   AF-A0A954RKQ7-F1
#
_cell.length_a   1.000
_cell.length_b   1.000
_cell.length_c   1.000
_cell.angle_alpha   90.00
_cell.angle_beta   90.00
_cell.angle_gamma   90.00
#
_symmetry.space_group_name_H-M   'P 1'
#
loop_
_entity.id
_entity.type
_entity.pdbx_description
1 polymer ?
#
loop_
_entity_poly.entity_id
_entity_poly.type
_entity_poly.pdbx_seq_one_letter_code
_entity_poly.pdbx_strand_id
1 'polypeptide(L)'
;MARHSGGILGKGPIAAAFAVASLLFTGCGDPQASFSLNRVYMRYLENDQGGGEALKREQVQAIVDVTEALYGTPDQPEFPSGVESSESVIDMARVASAAGPVHSNQYGDGAGLYRQHCVHCHGISGDGRGPTAQFLNPYPRDFTRGIFKFKSTPIGAKPTEEDLRTILMNGVAGTAMPSFALFSEGEIDALIDYVQYLSIRGETERRLIEAQVAGDFYNADEPENNAELLSQFQGREYLVGEVATEVVEGWAGAAEQATEVPQRPKKYDRFSGEFDADELSASQDRGRKLYYTTTANCFSCHGPSQLGDGQMTDYDNWTKEFFDWTKKTEEAYPKRMAEYLELTGGFKPRNIIPRNLRSGIYRGGRRPVDIFWRIANGIDGTPMPAANRSALSDDDIWDLVNFVLSLPYDSTSQNGIVAVTNPRDVD
;
A
#
# COMPACT_ATOMS: atom_id res chain seq x y z
N MET A 1 4.31 51.82 80.91
CA MET A 1 4.66 50.55 80.25
C MET A 1 4.73 50.79 78.75
N ALA A 2 5.65 50.10 78.09
CA ALA A 2 6.32 50.43 76.83
C ALA A 2 5.48 50.49 75.54
N ARG A 3 6.15 51.08 74.52
CA ARG A 3 6.08 50.92 73.04
C ARG A 3 5.31 52.04 72.30
N HIS A 4 6.00 53.00 71.66
CA HIS A 4 6.73 52.94 70.36
C HIS A 4 5.83 52.43 69.22
N SER A 5 5.69 53.09 68.06
CA SER A 5 6.44 54.20 67.42
C SER A 5 5.68 54.66 66.16
N GLY A 6 6.10 55.81 65.60
CA GLY A 6 5.51 56.54 64.46
C GLY A 6 5.33 55.70 63.17
N GLY A 7 4.61 56.15 62.15
CA GLY A 7 4.41 57.50 61.63
C GLY A 7 4.53 57.39 60.10
N ILE A 8 3.55 57.86 59.33
CA ILE A 8 3.59 57.83 57.86
C ILE A 8 3.13 59.19 57.32
N LEU A 9 4.05 59.87 56.62
CA LEU A 9 3.84 61.09 55.84
C LEU A 9 3.11 60.81 54.52
N GLY A 10 2.30 61.78 54.10
CA GLY A 10 1.47 61.73 52.89
C GLY A 10 2.18 62.11 51.58
N LYS A 11 1.85 61.30 50.56
CA LYS A 11 1.35 61.63 49.21
C LYS A 11 2.02 62.75 48.38
N GLY A 12 2.64 62.34 47.27
CA GLY A 12 2.67 63.06 45.99
C GLY A 12 2.10 62.16 44.87
N PRO A 13 1.51 62.69 43.78
CA PRO A 13 0.85 61.88 42.75
C PRO A 13 1.86 61.45 41.66
N ILE A 14 1.89 60.15 41.34
CA ILE A 14 2.56 59.62 40.16
C ILE A 14 1.49 59.39 39.09
N ALA A 15 1.66 60.03 37.94
CA ALA A 15 0.84 59.83 36.74
C ALA A 15 1.08 58.42 36.19
N ALA A 16 0.01 57.64 36.05
CA ALA A 16 0.05 56.31 35.42
C ALA A 16 -0.22 56.44 33.91
N ALA A 17 0.81 56.15 33.10
CA ALA A 17 0.65 55.94 31.67
C ALA A 17 0.09 54.53 31.42
N PHE A 18 -1.11 54.43 30.85
CA PHE A 18 -1.67 53.16 30.37
C PHE A 18 -1.02 52.80 29.03
N ALA A 19 -0.11 51.83 29.04
CA ALA A 19 0.31 51.13 27.83
C ALA A 19 -0.79 50.14 27.46
N VAL A 20 -1.52 50.40 26.37
CA VAL A 20 -2.39 49.41 25.74
C VAL A 20 -1.49 48.43 25.01
N ALA A 21 -1.21 47.29 25.64
CA ALA A 21 -0.58 46.16 24.99
C ALA A 21 -1.62 45.53 24.04
N SER A 22 -1.46 45.78 22.74
CA SER A 22 -2.17 45.04 21.69
C SER A 22 -1.70 43.58 21.73
N LEU A 23 -2.46 42.74 22.43
CA LEU A 23 -2.34 41.28 22.34
C LEU A 23 -2.73 40.88 20.90
N LEU A 24 -1.72 40.58 20.09
CA LEU A 24 -1.90 39.80 18.87
C LEU A 24 -2.40 38.43 19.31
N PHE A 25 -3.70 38.20 19.19
CA PHE A 25 -4.25 36.85 19.20
C PHE A 25 -3.75 36.14 17.95
N THR A 26 -2.61 35.45 18.05
CA THR A 26 -2.30 34.36 17.12
C THR A 26 -3.40 33.33 17.33
N GLY A 27 -4.38 33.31 16.42
CA GLY A 27 -5.44 32.33 16.45
C GLY A 27 -4.82 30.94 16.49
N CYS A 28 -5.26 30.11 17.44
CA CYS A 28 -5.01 28.67 17.42
C CYS A 28 -5.80 28.08 16.25
N GLY A 29 -5.29 28.21 15.02
CA GLY A 29 -5.70 27.34 13.94
C GLY A 29 -5.17 25.94 14.24
N ASP A 30 -6.00 24.91 14.04
CA ASP A 30 -5.49 23.54 14.05
C ASP A 30 -4.33 23.45 13.05
N PRO A 31 -3.21 22.78 13.40
CA PRO A 31 -2.10 22.65 12.48
C PRO A 31 -2.61 21.96 11.20
N GLN A 32 -2.32 22.59 10.05
CA GLN A 32 -2.67 22.05 8.74
C GLN A 32 -2.09 20.64 8.60
N ALA A 33 -2.87 19.72 8.02
CA ALA A 33 -2.39 18.35 7.84
C ALA A 33 -1.24 18.33 6.83
N SER A 34 -0.23 17.50 7.07
CA SER A 34 0.90 17.32 6.15
C SER A 34 1.10 15.84 5.81
N PHE A 35 1.66 15.59 4.62
CA PHE A 35 2.14 14.26 4.27
C PHE A 35 3.40 13.96 5.07
N SER A 36 3.38 12.86 5.81
CA SER A 36 4.54 12.38 6.55
C SER A 36 5.57 11.77 5.62
N LEU A 37 6.80 12.29 5.66
CA LEU A 37 7.96 11.72 4.98
C LEU A 37 8.15 10.24 5.34
N ASN A 38 8.47 9.39 4.35
CA ASN A 38 8.75 7.97 4.55
C ASN A 38 10.13 7.71 5.21
N ARG A 39 10.26 8.09 6.48
CA ARG A 39 11.49 7.96 7.29
C ARG A 39 12.00 6.54 7.40
N VAL A 40 11.09 5.57 7.33
CA VAL A 40 11.43 4.16 7.45
C VAL A 40 12.11 3.67 6.17
N TYR A 41 11.63 4.11 5.00
CA TYR A 41 12.29 3.83 3.73
C TYR A 41 13.63 4.55 3.59
N MET A 42 13.67 5.82 3.97
CA MET A 42 14.93 6.58 4.04
C MET A 42 15.97 5.86 4.89
N ARG A 43 15.60 5.44 6.12
CA ARG A 43 16.53 4.72 7.00
C ARG A 43 16.95 3.35 6.45
N TYR A 44 16.09 2.70 5.69
CA TYR A 44 16.47 1.47 4.99
C TYR A 44 17.60 1.74 3.98
N LEU A 45 17.40 2.73 3.09
CA LEU A 45 18.37 3.05 2.05
C LEU A 45 19.68 3.59 2.62
N GLU A 46 19.64 4.43 3.66
CA GLU A 46 20.85 4.87 4.38
C GLU A 46 21.69 3.67 4.85
N ASN A 47 21.05 2.64 5.41
CA ASN A 47 21.75 1.46 5.94
C ASN A 47 22.21 0.47 4.86
N ASP A 48 21.43 0.30 3.80
CA ASP A 48 21.67 -0.73 2.77
C ASP A 48 22.55 -0.23 1.62
N GLN A 49 22.40 1.05 1.26
CA GLN A 49 23.06 1.69 0.12
C GLN A 49 23.93 2.88 0.53
N GLY A 50 23.53 3.65 1.55
CA GLY A 50 24.19 4.89 1.98
C GLY A 50 25.30 4.74 3.02
N GLY A 51 25.84 3.53 3.25
CA GLY A 51 26.93 3.30 4.21
C GLY A 51 26.58 3.56 5.68
N GLY A 52 25.30 3.75 6.01
CA GLY A 52 24.76 4.03 7.34
C GLY A 52 24.70 5.51 7.73
N GLU A 53 25.12 6.43 6.85
CA GLU A 53 25.09 7.88 7.11
C GLU A 53 23.68 8.44 6.88
N ALA A 54 23.22 9.29 7.81
CA ALA A 54 21.92 9.91 7.71
C ALA A 54 21.95 11.11 6.75
N LEU A 55 20.90 11.28 5.94
CA LEU A 55 20.78 12.45 5.06
C LEU A 55 20.81 13.76 5.85
N LYS A 56 21.51 14.77 5.31
CA LYS A 56 21.55 16.12 5.89
C LYS A 56 20.15 16.75 5.87
N ARG A 57 19.90 17.69 6.79
CA ARG A 57 18.59 18.35 6.92
C ARG A 57 18.16 19.01 5.61
N GLU A 58 19.08 19.63 4.88
CA GLU A 58 18.82 20.33 3.63
C GLU A 58 18.41 19.36 2.51
N GLN A 59 19.02 18.18 2.46
CA GLN A 59 18.68 17.12 1.50
C GLN A 59 17.28 16.57 1.76
N VAL A 60 16.94 16.34 3.04
CA VAL A 60 15.59 15.93 3.44
C VAL A 60 14.57 17.01 3.10
N GLN A 61 14.89 18.28 3.36
CA GLN A 61 13.99 19.39 3.07
C GLN A 61 13.75 19.55 1.56
N ALA A 62 14.78 19.36 0.73
CA ALA A 62 14.63 19.38 -0.72
C ALA A 62 13.60 18.36 -1.22
N ILE A 63 13.62 17.12 -0.69
CA ILE A 63 12.61 16.11 -1.03
C ILE A 63 11.19 16.55 -0.63
N VAL A 64 11.05 17.12 0.58
CA VAL A 64 9.76 17.62 1.08
C VAL A 64 9.24 18.76 0.21
N ASP A 65 10.07 19.77 -0.05
CA ASP A 65 9.70 20.95 -0.84
C ASP A 65 9.27 20.55 -2.26
N VAL A 66 9.99 19.61 -2.86
CA VAL A 66 9.71 19.12 -4.21
C VAL A 66 8.43 18.29 -4.27
N THR A 67 8.22 17.38 -3.33
CA THR A 67 7.00 16.58 -3.31
C THR A 67 5.77 17.44 -2.98
N GLU A 68 5.90 18.43 -2.10
CA GLU A 68 4.83 19.39 -1.80
C GLU A 68 4.56 20.35 -2.96
N ALA A 69 5.59 20.77 -3.71
CA ALA A 69 5.40 21.61 -4.90
C ALA A 69 4.67 20.88 -6.04
N LEU A 70 4.87 19.56 -6.18
CA LEU A 70 4.22 18.77 -7.25
C LEU A 70 2.82 18.32 -6.90
N TYR A 71 2.61 17.97 -5.63
CA TYR A 71 1.41 17.27 -5.18
C TYR A 71 0.63 18.05 -4.12
N GLY A 72 1.12 19.19 -3.65
CA GLY A 72 0.46 19.98 -2.61
C GLY A 72 0.40 19.27 -1.27
N THR A 73 -0.68 19.53 -0.53
CA THR A 73 -0.87 19.06 0.85
C THR A 73 -2.08 18.12 0.96
N PRO A 74 -2.23 17.36 2.05
CA PRO A 74 -3.44 16.58 2.29
C PRO A 74 -4.74 17.41 2.35
N ASP A 75 -4.64 18.71 2.59
CA ASP A 75 -5.78 19.66 2.61
C ASP A 75 -6.05 20.30 1.26
N GLN A 76 -5.01 20.46 0.44
CA GLN A 76 -5.03 21.13 -0.86
C GLN A 76 -4.14 20.31 -1.80
N PRO A 77 -4.64 19.18 -2.32
CA PRO A 77 -3.85 18.34 -3.22
C PRO A 77 -3.72 19.02 -4.58
N GLU A 78 -2.54 18.87 -5.15
CA GLU A 78 -2.19 19.29 -6.50
C GLU A 78 -1.73 18.07 -7.30
N PHE A 79 -1.61 18.21 -8.60
CA PHE A 79 -1.05 17.17 -9.45
C PHE A 79 -0.23 17.82 -10.55
N PRO A 80 0.96 17.27 -10.88
CA PRO A 80 1.90 17.97 -11.74
C PRO A 80 1.31 18.16 -13.15
N SER A 81 1.11 19.42 -13.53
CA SER A 81 0.64 19.78 -14.87
C SER A 81 1.75 19.54 -15.90
N GLY A 82 1.42 18.92 -17.03
CA GLY A 82 2.38 18.67 -18.12
C GLY A 82 3.13 17.35 -18.03
N VAL A 83 2.82 16.50 -17.03
CA VAL A 83 3.18 15.08 -17.06
C VAL A 83 2.28 14.36 -18.07
N GLU A 84 2.88 13.59 -18.97
CA GLU A 84 2.13 12.85 -19.99
C GLU A 84 1.15 11.87 -19.35
N SER A 85 -0.03 11.72 -19.93
CA SER A 85 -1.11 10.85 -19.43
C SER A 85 -1.71 11.21 -18.06
N SER A 86 -1.25 12.28 -17.39
CA SER A 86 -1.78 12.71 -16.08
C SER A 86 -3.30 12.84 -16.02
N GLU A 87 -3.90 13.53 -17.00
CA GLU A 87 -5.36 13.72 -17.11
C GLU A 87 -6.14 12.43 -17.38
N SER A 88 -5.47 11.38 -17.89
CA SER A 88 -6.10 10.08 -18.13
C SER A 88 -6.07 9.15 -16.92
N VAL A 89 -5.24 9.44 -15.92
CA VAL A 89 -5.12 8.62 -14.71
C VAL A 89 -6.02 9.14 -13.60
N ILE A 90 -6.06 10.46 -13.38
CA ILE A 90 -6.74 11.06 -12.22
C ILE A 90 -7.62 12.24 -12.62
N ASP A 91 -8.84 12.30 -12.08
CA ASP A 91 -9.68 13.49 -12.10
C ASP A 91 -9.50 14.30 -10.81
N MET A 92 -8.87 15.48 -10.92
CA MET A 92 -8.59 16.33 -9.77
C MET A 92 -9.84 16.88 -9.07
N ALA A 93 -10.99 16.95 -9.74
CA ALA A 93 -12.24 17.31 -9.07
C ALA A 93 -12.68 16.21 -8.09
N ARG A 94 -12.45 14.95 -8.45
CA ARG A 94 -12.72 13.78 -7.60
C ARG A 94 -11.71 13.68 -6.44
N VAL A 95 -10.42 13.91 -6.71
CA VAL A 95 -9.38 14.02 -5.68
C VAL A 95 -9.76 15.10 -4.65
N ALA A 96 -10.20 16.28 -5.10
CA ALA A 96 -10.61 17.36 -4.20
C ALA A 96 -11.82 17.00 -3.31
N SER A 97 -12.74 16.17 -3.80
CA SER A 97 -13.86 15.66 -2.99
C SER A 97 -13.40 14.65 -1.93
N ALA A 98 -12.42 13.81 -2.22
CA ALA A 98 -11.90 12.85 -1.25
C ALA A 98 -10.91 13.45 -0.22
N ALA A 99 -10.23 14.52 -0.60
CA ALA A 99 -9.19 15.18 0.19
C ALA A 99 -9.72 16.14 1.26
N GLY A 100 -8.81 16.64 2.10
CA GLY A 100 -9.11 17.70 3.06
C GLY A 100 -9.95 17.28 4.27
N PRO A 101 -10.28 18.25 5.16
CA PRO A 101 -11.03 17.99 6.37
C PRO A 101 -12.46 17.56 6.03
N VAL A 102 -12.99 16.67 6.87
CA VAL A 102 -14.37 16.20 6.74
C VAL A 102 -15.31 17.38 6.93
N HIS A 103 -16.07 17.71 5.89
CA HIS A 103 -17.13 18.70 5.97
C HIS A 103 -18.29 18.31 5.06
N SER A 104 -19.47 18.83 5.36
CA SER A 104 -20.66 18.65 4.55
C SER A 104 -21.44 19.96 4.55
N ASN A 105 -21.90 20.38 3.38
CA ASN A 105 -22.74 21.56 3.25
C ASN A 105 -24.24 21.20 3.39
N GLN A 106 -25.10 22.22 3.42
CA GLN A 106 -26.56 22.04 3.56
C GLN A 106 -27.24 21.33 2.36
N TYR A 107 -26.53 21.15 1.24
CA TYR A 107 -27.01 20.48 0.04
C TYR A 107 -26.59 19.01 -0.02
N GLY A 108 -25.82 18.54 0.97
CA GLY A 108 -25.33 17.17 1.02
C GLY A 108 -24.01 16.96 0.28
N ASP A 109 -23.40 18.02 -0.27
CA ASP A 109 -22.05 17.90 -0.83
C ASP A 109 -21.06 17.80 0.33
N GLY A 110 -20.41 16.64 0.44
CA GLY A 110 -19.36 16.37 1.40
C GLY A 110 -17.98 16.39 0.75
N ALA A 111 -16.96 16.72 1.54
CA ALA A 111 -15.57 16.44 1.18
C ALA A 111 -14.83 15.77 2.34
N GLY A 112 -13.61 15.31 2.07
CA GLY A 112 -12.80 14.60 3.04
C GLY A 112 -13.19 13.13 3.20
N LEU A 113 -13.74 12.49 2.15
CA LEU A 113 -14.16 11.08 2.18
C LEU A 113 -13.03 10.17 2.69
N TYR A 114 -11.81 10.37 2.22
CA TYR A 114 -10.67 9.56 2.64
C TYR A 114 -10.33 9.78 4.12
N ARG A 115 -10.42 11.03 4.61
CA ARG A 115 -10.22 11.33 6.04
C ARG A 115 -11.29 10.71 6.91
N GLN A 116 -12.53 10.73 6.44
CA GLN A 116 -13.66 10.18 7.17
C GLN A 116 -13.59 8.66 7.28
N HIS A 117 -13.14 7.98 6.22
CA HIS A 117 -13.33 6.53 6.08
C HIS A 117 -12.04 5.71 6.05
N CYS A 118 -10.91 6.28 5.63
CA CYS A 118 -9.70 5.50 5.33
C CYS A 118 -8.53 5.82 6.25
N VAL A 119 -8.37 7.08 6.69
CA VAL A 119 -7.20 7.56 7.45
C VAL A 119 -6.94 6.77 8.73
N HIS A 120 -7.98 6.32 9.44
CA HIS A 120 -7.79 5.60 10.70
C HIS A 120 -6.95 4.32 10.52
N CYS A 121 -7.03 3.68 9.34
CA CYS A 121 -6.23 2.53 8.93
C CYS A 121 -5.03 2.93 8.07
N HIS A 122 -5.27 3.63 6.96
CA HIS A 122 -4.26 3.83 5.92
C HIS A 122 -3.37 5.06 6.14
N GLY A 123 -3.67 5.89 7.15
CA GLY A 123 -2.91 7.10 7.44
C GLY A 123 -3.22 8.25 6.47
N ILE A 124 -2.91 9.48 6.87
CA ILE A 124 -3.10 10.68 6.02
C ILE A 124 -2.27 10.57 4.74
N SER A 125 -1.06 10.02 4.85
CA SER A 125 -0.12 9.85 3.74
C SER A 125 -0.36 8.61 2.89
N GLY A 126 -1.34 7.77 3.25
CA GLY A 126 -1.55 6.48 2.58
C GLY A 126 -0.46 5.45 2.87
N ASP A 127 0.36 5.66 3.90
CA ASP A 127 1.52 4.83 4.27
C ASP A 127 1.15 3.57 5.08
N GLY A 128 -0.15 3.29 5.23
CA GLY A 128 -0.66 2.14 5.97
C GLY A 128 -0.46 2.27 7.49
N ARG A 129 -0.16 3.47 8.01
CA ARG A 129 0.19 3.72 9.41
C ARG A 129 -0.80 4.63 10.13
N GLY A 130 -2.08 4.47 9.80
CA GLY A 130 -3.14 5.12 10.56
C GLY A 130 -3.13 4.73 12.05
N PRO A 131 -3.76 5.52 12.93
CA PRO A 131 -3.74 5.30 14.37
C PRO A 131 -4.19 3.91 14.81
N THR A 132 -5.04 3.22 14.03
CA THR A 132 -5.48 1.85 14.34
C THR A 132 -4.61 0.76 13.73
N ALA A 133 -3.74 1.09 12.76
CA ALA A 133 -3.03 0.12 11.92
C ALA A 133 -2.23 -0.91 12.72
N GLN A 134 -1.53 -0.50 13.78
CA GLN A 134 -0.72 -1.40 14.62
C GLN A 134 -1.52 -2.57 15.22
N PHE A 135 -2.83 -2.41 15.42
CA PHE A 135 -3.72 -3.40 16.01
C PHE A 135 -4.39 -4.34 15.00
N LEU A 136 -4.23 -4.07 13.71
CA LEU A 136 -4.90 -4.83 12.63
C LEU A 136 -3.98 -5.91 12.08
N ASN A 137 -4.52 -7.10 11.82
CA ASN A 137 -3.81 -8.19 11.17
C ASN A 137 -4.61 -8.70 9.96
N PRO A 138 -4.12 -8.56 8.71
CA PRO A 138 -2.84 -7.96 8.32
C PRO A 138 -2.80 -6.45 8.57
N TYR A 139 -1.60 -5.86 8.50
CA TYR A 139 -1.48 -4.41 8.45
C TYR A 139 -2.21 -3.83 7.21
N PRO A 140 -2.78 -2.62 7.31
CA PRO A 140 -3.36 -1.91 6.17
C PRO A 140 -2.37 -1.80 5.02
N ARG A 141 -2.84 -1.63 3.78
CA ARG A 141 -1.97 -1.43 2.61
C ARG A 141 -1.26 -0.07 2.72
N ASP A 142 0.06 -0.09 2.51
CA ASP A 142 0.86 1.10 2.21
C ASP A 142 0.77 1.37 0.70
N PHE A 143 0.03 2.42 0.34
CA PHE A 143 -0.17 2.87 -1.04
C PHE A 143 1.06 3.57 -1.60
N THR A 144 1.92 4.15 -0.76
CA THR A 144 3.10 4.93 -1.18
C THR A 144 4.12 4.09 -1.94
N ARG A 145 4.00 2.77 -1.89
CA ARG A 145 4.88 1.83 -2.59
C ARG A 145 4.48 1.56 -4.04
N GLY A 146 3.27 1.90 -4.46
CA GLY A 146 2.76 1.51 -5.78
C GLY A 146 2.52 0.01 -5.97
N ILE A 147 2.45 -0.78 -4.89
CA ILE A 147 2.33 -2.24 -4.93
C ILE A 147 0.98 -2.70 -4.34
N PHE A 148 0.14 -3.31 -5.18
CA PHE A 148 -1.21 -3.76 -4.82
C PHE A 148 -1.34 -5.29 -4.94
N LYS A 149 -1.93 -5.93 -3.92
CA LYS A 149 -2.01 -7.40 -3.80
C LYS A 149 -3.04 -8.04 -4.72
N PHE A 150 -4.21 -7.41 -4.87
CA PHE A 150 -5.38 -8.02 -5.50
C PHE A 150 -5.69 -7.29 -6.80
N LYS A 151 -5.04 -7.73 -7.89
CA LYS A 151 -5.09 -7.06 -9.20
C LYS A 151 -5.12 -8.05 -10.36
N SER A 152 -5.79 -7.67 -11.43
CA SER A 152 -5.90 -8.41 -12.69
C SER A 152 -4.63 -8.35 -13.54
N THR A 153 -3.69 -7.45 -13.21
CA THR A 153 -2.41 -7.29 -13.89
C THR A 153 -1.30 -8.16 -13.26
N PRO A 154 -0.22 -8.49 -14.01
CA PRO A 154 0.94 -9.24 -13.50
C PRO A 154 1.66 -8.58 -12.31
N ILE A 155 2.48 -9.35 -11.58
CA ILE A 155 3.44 -8.79 -10.59
C ILE A 155 4.27 -7.66 -11.23
N GLY A 156 4.45 -6.56 -10.50
CA GLY A 156 5.17 -5.36 -10.97
C GLY A 156 4.27 -4.31 -11.63
N ALA A 157 3.17 -4.70 -12.28
CA ALA A 157 2.25 -3.75 -12.92
C ALA A 157 1.32 -3.04 -11.92
N LYS A 158 0.77 -1.88 -12.27
CA LYS A 158 -0.24 -1.20 -11.43
C LYS A 158 -1.60 -1.90 -11.49
N PRO A 159 -2.47 -1.78 -10.48
CA PRO A 159 -3.84 -2.27 -10.58
C PRO A 159 -4.64 -1.42 -11.57
N THR A 160 -5.66 -1.99 -12.19
CA THR A 160 -6.65 -1.23 -12.98
C THR A 160 -7.61 -0.47 -12.06
N GLU A 161 -8.36 0.50 -12.61
CA GLU A 161 -9.45 1.15 -11.88
C GLU A 161 -10.49 0.14 -11.38
N GLU A 162 -10.85 -0.85 -12.21
CA GLU A 162 -11.81 -1.90 -11.87
C GLU A 162 -11.30 -2.82 -10.75
N ASP A 163 -9.99 -3.06 -10.66
CA ASP A 163 -9.39 -3.78 -9.53
C ASP A 163 -9.61 -3.01 -8.21
N LEU A 164 -9.37 -1.70 -8.21
CA LEU A 164 -9.58 -0.84 -7.05
C LEU A 164 -11.06 -0.75 -6.68
N ARG A 165 -11.94 -0.56 -7.68
CA ARG A 165 -13.40 -0.58 -7.51
C ARG A 165 -13.87 -1.88 -6.88
N THR A 166 -13.44 -3.02 -7.42
CA THR A 166 -13.79 -4.34 -6.89
C THR A 166 -13.40 -4.48 -5.41
N ILE A 167 -12.23 -3.95 -5.01
CA ILE A 167 -11.78 -4.00 -3.61
C ILE A 167 -12.59 -3.06 -2.71
N LEU A 168 -12.92 -1.85 -3.14
CA LEU A 168 -13.77 -0.96 -2.36
C LEU A 168 -15.20 -1.54 -2.21
N MET A 169 -15.77 -2.04 -3.29
CA MET A 169 -17.13 -2.58 -3.28
C MET A 169 -17.25 -3.84 -2.43
N ASN A 170 -16.25 -4.72 -2.42
CA ASN A 170 -16.34 -5.99 -1.68
C ASN A 170 -15.64 -5.98 -0.32
N GLY A 171 -14.76 -5.02 -0.09
CA GLY A 171 -13.77 -5.09 0.99
C GLY A 171 -12.78 -6.22 0.80
N VAL A 172 -12.01 -6.52 1.85
CA VAL A 172 -11.03 -7.62 1.83
C VAL A 172 -11.40 -8.65 2.89
N ALA A 173 -11.98 -9.76 2.45
CA ALA A 173 -12.56 -10.78 3.32
C ALA A 173 -11.55 -11.33 4.37
N GLY A 174 -11.96 -11.42 5.63
CA GLY A 174 -11.08 -11.87 6.71
C GLY A 174 -9.97 -10.88 7.07
N THR A 175 -10.23 -9.58 6.87
CA THR A 175 -9.41 -8.45 7.33
C THR A 175 -10.31 -7.34 7.88
N ALA A 176 -9.71 -6.23 8.32
CA ALA A 176 -10.45 -5.07 8.80
C ALA A 176 -10.93 -4.12 7.67
N MET A 177 -10.60 -4.37 6.40
CA MET A 177 -11.05 -3.54 5.28
C MET A 177 -12.51 -3.89 4.91
N PRO A 178 -13.49 -3.02 5.22
CA PRO A 178 -14.91 -3.31 4.99
C PRO A 178 -15.30 -3.11 3.52
N SER A 179 -16.53 -3.49 3.19
CA SER A 179 -17.18 -3.11 1.94
C SER A 179 -17.70 -1.68 2.03
N PHE A 180 -17.54 -0.93 0.93
CA PHE A 180 -18.06 0.42 0.73
C PHE A 180 -19.20 0.45 -0.30
N ALA A 181 -19.85 -0.68 -0.58
CA ALA A 181 -20.92 -0.79 -1.58
C ALA A 181 -22.18 0.06 -1.32
N LEU A 182 -22.25 0.76 -0.17
CA LEU A 182 -23.31 1.73 0.14
C LEU A 182 -22.99 3.14 -0.35
N PHE A 183 -21.76 3.38 -0.81
CA PHE A 183 -21.35 4.66 -1.36
C PHE A 183 -21.90 4.80 -2.79
N SER A 184 -22.14 6.03 -3.21
CA SER A 184 -22.46 6.34 -4.60
C SER A 184 -21.26 6.05 -5.51
N GLU A 185 -21.51 5.84 -6.81
CA GLU A 185 -20.43 5.65 -7.79
C GLU A 185 -19.43 6.82 -7.75
N GLY A 186 -19.92 8.07 -7.62
CA GLY A 186 -19.04 9.23 -7.53
C GLY A 186 -18.14 9.24 -6.28
N GLU A 187 -18.63 8.77 -5.13
CA GLU A 187 -17.81 8.63 -3.92
C GLU A 187 -16.77 7.51 -4.05
N ILE A 188 -17.14 6.39 -4.70
CA ILE A 188 -16.20 5.31 -5.00
C ILE A 188 -15.10 5.79 -5.94
N ASP A 189 -15.48 6.46 -7.03
CA ASP A 189 -14.56 7.06 -8.00
C ASP A 189 -13.59 8.04 -7.32
N ALA A 190 -14.11 8.92 -6.44
CA ALA A 190 -13.28 9.86 -5.68
C ALA A 190 -12.27 9.17 -4.75
N LEU A 191 -12.65 8.08 -4.11
CA LEU A 191 -11.72 7.30 -3.30
C LEU A 191 -10.68 6.56 -4.15
N ILE A 192 -11.04 6.07 -5.34
CA ILE A 192 -10.10 5.43 -6.27
C ILE A 192 -9.04 6.44 -6.71
N ASP A 193 -9.46 7.59 -7.22
CA ASP A 193 -8.56 8.65 -7.70
C ASP A 193 -7.65 9.14 -6.57
N TYR A 194 -8.18 9.29 -5.35
CA TYR A 194 -7.36 9.71 -4.21
C TYR A 194 -6.35 8.63 -3.78
N VAL A 195 -6.69 7.35 -3.86
CA VAL A 195 -5.74 6.25 -3.59
C VAL A 195 -4.65 6.20 -4.66
N GLN A 196 -4.99 6.40 -5.93
CA GLN A 196 -4.01 6.51 -7.01
C GLN A 196 -3.09 7.71 -6.80
N TYR A 197 -3.66 8.86 -6.45
CA TYR A 197 -2.92 10.08 -6.11
C TYR A 197 -1.91 9.85 -4.97
N LEU A 198 -2.34 9.25 -3.85
CA LEU A 198 -1.44 8.92 -2.73
C LEU A 198 -0.33 7.94 -3.16
N SER A 199 -0.66 7.01 -4.06
CA SER A 199 0.29 6.04 -4.56
C SER A 199 1.36 6.68 -5.46
N ILE A 200 0.95 7.52 -6.41
CA ILE A 200 1.84 8.23 -7.34
C ILE A 200 2.74 9.21 -6.57
N ARG A 201 2.15 10.01 -5.67
CA ARG A 201 2.89 10.95 -4.80
C ARG A 201 3.90 10.21 -3.93
N GLY A 202 3.48 9.11 -3.32
CA GLY A 202 4.34 8.31 -2.45
C GLY A 202 5.47 7.60 -3.19
N GLU A 203 5.21 7.06 -4.38
CA GLU A 203 6.24 6.41 -5.20
C GLU A 203 7.25 7.41 -5.76
N THR A 204 6.78 8.61 -6.13
CA THR A 204 7.66 9.73 -6.46
C THR A 204 8.56 10.11 -5.29
N GLU A 205 8.00 10.27 -4.07
CA GLU A 205 8.81 10.53 -2.87
C GLU A 205 9.89 9.47 -2.66
N ARG A 206 9.53 8.19 -2.82
CA ARG A 206 10.49 7.08 -2.64
C ARG A 206 11.62 7.12 -3.66
N ARG A 207 11.32 7.38 -4.93
CA ARG A 207 12.34 7.52 -5.98
C ARG A 207 13.24 8.74 -5.77
N LEU A 208 12.71 9.84 -5.23
CA LEU A 208 13.52 11.00 -4.85
C LEU A 208 14.44 10.70 -3.65
N ILE A 209 13.98 9.91 -2.67
CA ILE A 209 14.84 9.42 -1.58
C ILE A 209 15.96 8.54 -2.13
N GLU A 210 15.66 7.64 -3.06
CA GLU A 210 16.68 6.81 -3.74
C GLU A 210 17.72 7.67 -4.46
N ALA A 211 17.28 8.60 -5.30
CA ALA A 211 18.17 9.52 -6.00
C ALA A 211 19.01 10.37 -5.04
N GLN A 212 18.43 10.80 -3.92
CA GLN A 212 19.16 11.57 -2.92
C GLN A 212 20.24 10.75 -2.22
N VAL A 213 19.97 9.47 -1.90
CA VAL A 213 20.96 8.56 -1.30
C VAL A 213 22.05 8.18 -2.30
N ALA A 214 21.70 8.08 -3.59
CA ALA A 214 22.66 7.86 -4.68
C ALA A 214 23.56 9.10 -4.94
N GLY A 215 23.14 10.28 -4.48
CA GLY A 215 23.85 11.55 -4.70
C GLY A 215 23.43 12.31 -5.96
N ASP A 216 22.37 11.86 -6.63
CA ASP A 216 21.91 12.34 -7.94
C ASP A 216 20.84 13.45 -7.85
N PHE A 217 20.43 13.83 -6.63
CA PHE A 217 19.34 14.80 -6.41
C PHE A 217 19.83 16.17 -5.91
N TYR A 218 19.86 16.43 -4.60
CA TYR A 218 20.31 17.72 -4.05
C TYR A 218 21.71 17.59 -3.42
N ASN A 219 22.61 18.53 -3.75
CA ASN A 219 23.96 18.59 -3.20
C ASN A 219 24.23 19.95 -2.53
N ALA A 220 24.14 19.99 -1.19
CA ALA A 220 24.34 21.22 -0.41
C ALA A 220 25.69 21.92 -0.65
N ASP A 221 26.71 21.17 -1.09
CA ASP A 221 28.08 21.65 -1.28
C ASP A 221 28.31 22.19 -2.70
N GLU A 222 27.35 22.02 -3.63
CA GLU A 222 27.40 22.47 -5.04
C GLU A 222 26.12 23.23 -5.46
N PRO A 223 25.95 24.50 -5.03
CA PRO A 223 24.69 25.25 -5.22
C PRO A 223 24.37 25.61 -6.67
N GLU A 224 25.36 25.65 -7.56
CA GLU A 224 25.14 25.88 -9.00
C GLU A 224 24.35 24.72 -9.64
N ASN A 225 24.64 23.48 -9.23
CA ASN A 225 23.89 22.29 -9.64
C ASN A 225 22.46 22.30 -9.07
N ASN A 226 22.28 22.77 -7.83
CA ASN A 226 20.97 22.85 -7.19
C ASN A 226 20.04 23.90 -7.80
N ALA A 227 20.57 25.06 -8.23
CA ALA A 227 19.78 26.12 -8.83
C ALA A 227 19.28 25.72 -10.23
N GLU A 228 20.07 24.96 -10.97
CA GLU A 228 19.59 24.29 -12.18
C GLU A 228 18.47 23.32 -11.77
N LEU A 229 18.75 22.31 -10.93
CA LEU A 229 17.75 21.31 -10.44
C LEU A 229 16.43 21.89 -9.92
N LEU A 230 16.44 23.04 -9.23
CA LEU A 230 15.26 23.70 -8.67
C LEU A 230 14.58 24.69 -9.63
N SER A 231 15.26 25.17 -10.67
CA SER A 231 14.63 25.97 -11.74
C SER A 231 13.89 25.10 -12.78
N GLN A 232 14.16 23.80 -12.76
CA GLN A 232 13.63 22.77 -13.65
C GLN A 232 12.21 22.32 -13.35
N PHE A 233 11.62 22.80 -12.26
CA PHE A 233 10.23 22.55 -11.85
C PHE A 233 9.17 23.09 -12.82
N GLN A 234 9.58 23.79 -13.87
CA GLN A 234 8.72 24.29 -14.94
C GLN A 234 8.90 23.54 -16.28
N GLY A 235 9.83 22.57 -16.41
CA GLY A 235 10.16 21.93 -17.68
C GLY A 235 10.34 20.41 -17.60
N ARG A 236 9.73 19.69 -18.56
CA ARG A 236 9.67 18.22 -18.70
C ARG A 236 11.02 17.47 -18.86
N GLU A 237 12.17 18.13 -18.77
CA GLU A 237 13.48 17.59 -19.21
C GLU A 237 14.41 17.12 -18.09
N TYR A 238 13.93 16.97 -16.85
CA TYR A 238 14.80 16.75 -15.69
C TYR A 238 14.31 15.65 -14.75
N LEU A 239 15.22 15.10 -13.93
CA LEU A 239 15.05 13.89 -13.10
C LEU A 239 13.69 13.79 -12.41
N VAL A 240 13.18 14.89 -11.84
CA VAL A 240 11.89 14.92 -11.15
C VAL A 240 10.71 14.72 -12.10
N GLY A 241 10.74 15.37 -13.26
CA GLY A 241 9.75 15.20 -14.32
C GLY A 241 9.79 13.81 -14.94
N GLU A 242 10.98 13.24 -15.11
CA GLU A 242 11.18 11.86 -15.58
C GLU A 242 10.59 10.87 -14.56
N VAL A 243 10.97 10.98 -13.29
CA VAL A 243 10.44 10.15 -12.19
C VAL A 243 8.91 10.23 -12.12
N ALA A 244 8.33 11.44 -12.14
CA ALA A 244 6.89 11.60 -12.09
C ALA A 244 6.20 11.01 -13.34
N THR A 245 6.79 11.21 -14.52
CA THR A 245 6.26 10.67 -15.79
C THR A 245 6.26 9.15 -15.79
N GLU A 246 7.37 8.50 -15.43
CA GLU A 246 7.44 7.04 -15.37
C GLU A 246 6.41 6.45 -14.39
N VAL A 247 6.23 7.08 -13.24
CA VAL A 247 5.25 6.63 -12.24
C VAL A 247 3.83 6.76 -12.79
N VAL A 248 3.49 7.89 -13.41
CA VAL A 248 2.16 8.14 -14.00
C VAL A 248 1.89 7.22 -15.19
N GLU A 249 2.84 7.03 -16.09
CA GLU A 249 2.71 6.13 -17.25
C GLU A 249 2.46 4.68 -16.82
N GLY A 250 3.08 4.24 -15.73
CA GLY A 250 2.82 2.92 -15.15
C GLY A 250 1.35 2.73 -14.73
N TRP A 251 0.68 3.80 -14.30
CA TRP A 251 -0.76 3.78 -14.00
C TRP A 251 -1.61 3.91 -15.25
N ALA A 252 -1.24 4.78 -16.19
CA ALA A 252 -1.96 5.00 -17.43
C ALA A 252 -2.06 3.72 -18.28
N GLY A 253 -0.97 2.95 -18.35
CA GLY A 253 -0.89 1.69 -19.10
C GLY A 253 -1.37 0.45 -18.35
N ALA A 254 -2.03 0.59 -17.19
CA ALA A 254 -2.39 -0.55 -16.34
C ALA A 254 -3.48 -1.43 -16.97
N ALA A 255 -4.46 -0.82 -17.64
CA ALA A 255 -5.59 -1.53 -18.24
C ALA A 255 -5.15 -2.46 -19.37
N GLU A 256 -4.20 -2.02 -20.18
CA GLU A 256 -3.62 -2.76 -21.30
C GLU A 256 -2.78 -3.97 -20.84
N GLN A 257 -2.35 -3.96 -19.57
CA GLN A 257 -1.59 -5.05 -18.95
C GLN A 257 -2.48 -6.06 -18.21
N ALA A 258 -3.80 -5.89 -18.21
CA ALA A 258 -4.70 -6.84 -17.55
C ALA A 258 -4.58 -8.22 -18.19
N THR A 259 -4.33 -9.24 -17.36
CA THR A 259 -4.22 -10.62 -17.82
C THR A 259 -5.57 -11.09 -18.32
N GLU A 260 -5.64 -11.38 -19.62
CA GLU A 260 -6.82 -12.00 -20.24
C GLU A 260 -7.06 -13.37 -19.59
N VAL A 261 -8.30 -13.60 -19.16
CA VAL A 261 -8.72 -14.87 -18.57
C VAL A 261 -9.53 -15.64 -19.61
N PRO A 262 -9.06 -16.81 -20.07
CA PRO A 262 -9.83 -17.61 -21.00
C PRO A 262 -11.14 -18.04 -20.35
N GLN A 263 -12.21 -18.11 -21.16
CA GLN A 263 -13.52 -18.47 -20.67
C GLN A 263 -13.47 -19.79 -19.91
N ARG A 264 -13.90 -19.80 -18.65
CA ARG A 264 -14.06 -21.02 -17.86
C ARG A 264 -14.98 -21.98 -18.63
N PRO A 265 -14.55 -23.22 -18.93
CA PRO A 265 -15.36 -24.17 -19.67
C PRO A 265 -16.75 -24.33 -19.07
N LYS A 266 -17.80 -24.19 -19.89
CA LYS A 266 -19.20 -24.20 -19.43
C LYS A 266 -19.56 -25.49 -18.70
N LYS A 267 -18.98 -26.62 -19.08
CA LYS A 267 -19.12 -27.91 -18.37
C LYS A 267 -18.82 -27.86 -16.87
N TYR A 268 -18.03 -26.88 -16.41
CA TYR A 268 -17.71 -26.66 -14.99
C TYR A 268 -18.66 -25.68 -14.27
N ASP A 269 -19.54 -25.01 -15.00
CA ASP A 269 -20.52 -24.06 -14.47
C ASP A 269 -21.89 -24.74 -14.30
N ARG A 270 -22.31 -24.86 -13.03
CA ARG A 270 -23.58 -25.48 -12.61
C ARG A 270 -24.82 -24.78 -13.13
N PHE A 271 -24.70 -23.53 -13.55
CA PHE A 271 -25.80 -22.75 -14.11
C PHE A 271 -25.79 -22.75 -15.63
N SER A 272 -24.78 -23.36 -16.26
CA SER A 272 -24.80 -23.57 -17.70
C SER A 272 -25.71 -24.75 -18.06
N GLY A 273 -26.33 -24.69 -19.24
CA GLY A 273 -27.05 -25.84 -19.81
C GLY A 273 -26.13 -27.00 -20.24
N GLU A 274 -24.82 -26.87 -20.03
CA GLU A 274 -23.77 -27.83 -20.43
C GLU A 274 -23.07 -28.44 -19.21
N PHE A 275 -23.57 -28.19 -17.99
CA PHE A 275 -22.95 -28.65 -16.75
C PHE A 275 -22.81 -30.18 -16.72
N ASP A 276 -21.60 -30.64 -16.39
CA ASP A 276 -21.29 -32.04 -16.20
C ASP A 276 -20.52 -32.22 -14.88
N ALA A 277 -21.14 -32.96 -13.95
CA ALA A 277 -20.58 -33.18 -12.62
C ALA A 277 -19.34 -34.08 -12.64
N ASP A 278 -19.28 -35.06 -13.54
CA ASP A 278 -18.16 -35.99 -13.66
C ASP A 278 -16.95 -35.27 -14.27
N GLU A 279 -17.17 -34.40 -15.25
CA GLU A 279 -16.14 -33.54 -15.82
C GLU A 279 -15.58 -32.54 -14.81
N LEU A 280 -16.44 -31.92 -13.98
CA LEU A 280 -15.99 -31.05 -12.90
C LEU A 280 -15.17 -31.83 -11.86
N SER A 281 -15.60 -33.03 -11.48
CA SER A 281 -14.85 -33.90 -10.56
C SER A 281 -13.49 -34.29 -11.15
N ALA A 282 -13.43 -34.66 -12.43
CA ALA A 282 -12.19 -34.99 -13.11
C ALA A 282 -11.22 -33.79 -13.16
N SER A 283 -11.75 -32.58 -13.37
CA SER A 283 -10.97 -31.34 -13.30
C SER A 283 -10.41 -31.08 -11.91
N GLN A 284 -11.21 -31.29 -10.85
CA GLN A 284 -10.75 -31.18 -9.46
C GLN A 284 -9.64 -32.19 -9.15
N ASP A 285 -9.71 -33.41 -9.68
CA ASP A 285 -8.66 -34.42 -9.50
C ASP A 285 -7.36 -34.06 -10.22
N ARG A 286 -7.44 -33.48 -11.43
CA ARG A 286 -6.26 -32.96 -12.14
C ARG A 286 -5.63 -31.79 -11.36
N GLY A 287 -6.45 -30.84 -10.90
CA GLY A 287 -6.00 -29.72 -10.07
C GLY A 287 -5.36 -30.17 -8.77
N ARG A 288 -5.93 -31.19 -8.11
CA ARG A 288 -5.34 -31.81 -6.91
C ARG A 288 -3.97 -32.38 -7.20
N LYS A 289 -3.78 -33.11 -8.30
CA LYS A 289 -2.45 -33.63 -8.68
C LYS A 289 -1.45 -32.50 -8.91
N LEU A 290 -1.83 -31.49 -9.70
CA LEU A 290 -1.01 -30.31 -9.98
C LEU A 290 -0.54 -29.60 -8.71
N TYR A 291 -1.44 -29.41 -7.73
CA TYR A 291 -1.13 -28.74 -6.46
C TYR A 291 0.10 -29.33 -5.73
N TYR A 292 0.34 -30.63 -5.86
CA TYR A 292 1.45 -31.35 -5.22
C TYR A 292 2.70 -31.52 -6.09
N THR A 293 2.67 -31.06 -7.34
CA THR A 293 3.85 -31.09 -8.23
C THR A 293 4.88 -30.05 -7.82
N THR A 294 6.13 -30.22 -8.24
CA THR A 294 7.17 -29.18 -8.16
C THR A 294 6.97 -28.05 -9.16
N THR A 295 6.17 -28.28 -10.22
CA THR A 295 5.84 -27.27 -11.22
C THR A 295 4.90 -26.19 -10.67
N ALA A 296 3.77 -26.59 -10.07
CA ALA A 296 2.85 -25.65 -9.43
C ALA A 296 3.26 -25.32 -7.99
N ASN A 297 3.87 -26.29 -7.31
CA ASN A 297 4.47 -26.20 -5.97
C ASN A 297 3.61 -25.49 -4.91
N CYS A 298 2.28 -25.58 -5.01
CA CYS A 298 1.37 -24.87 -4.13
C CYS A 298 1.48 -25.37 -2.68
N PHE A 299 1.71 -26.68 -2.54
CA PHE A 299 1.81 -27.37 -1.24
C PHE A 299 2.99 -26.92 -0.38
N SER A 300 4.06 -26.35 -0.94
CA SER A 300 5.22 -25.92 -0.15
C SER A 300 4.85 -24.80 0.82
N CYS A 301 3.93 -23.92 0.42
CA CYS A 301 3.46 -22.79 1.23
C CYS A 301 2.09 -23.07 1.84
N HIS A 302 1.11 -23.50 1.03
CA HIS A 302 -0.25 -23.75 1.53
C HIS A 302 -0.38 -25.06 2.32
N GLY A 303 0.69 -25.87 2.33
CA GLY A 303 0.83 -27.10 3.09
C GLY A 303 0.12 -28.29 2.44
N PRO A 304 0.47 -29.53 2.85
CA PRO A 304 -0.16 -30.73 2.34
C PRO A 304 -1.62 -30.89 2.79
N SER A 305 -2.03 -30.18 3.86
CA SER A 305 -3.40 -30.16 4.37
C SER A 305 -4.25 -29.01 3.80
N GLN A 306 -3.66 -28.10 3.01
CA GLN A 306 -4.30 -26.87 2.49
C GLN A 306 -4.77 -25.90 3.57
N LEU A 307 -4.31 -26.06 4.82
CA LEU A 307 -4.66 -25.17 5.94
C LEU A 307 -3.75 -23.94 6.01
N GLY A 308 -2.73 -23.83 5.16
CA GLY A 308 -1.69 -22.81 5.26
C GLY A 308 -0.60 -23.17 6.27
N ASP A 309 -0.36 -24.47 6.47
CA ASP A 309 0.56 -25.08 7.42
C ASP A 309 1.89 -25.55 6.77
N GLY A 310 2.19 -25.04 5.57
CA GLY A 310 3.49 -25.22 4.91
C GLY A 310 4.52 -24.21 5.42
N GLN A 311 5.16 -23.49 4.50
CA GLN A 311 6.08 -22.41 4.84
C GLN A 311 5.34 -21.24 5.54
N MET A 312 5.71 -20.98 6.81
CA MET A 312 5.10 -19.95 7.66
C MET A 312 6.12 -18.94 8.21
N THR A 313 7.41 -19.04 7.85
CA THR A 313 8.47 -18.16 8.38
C THR A 313 8.85 -17.01 7.47
N ASP A 314 8.15 -16.84 6.35
CA ASP A 314 8.44 -15.75 5.41
C ASP A 314 7.65 -14.47 5.74
N TYR A 315 8.08 -13.36 5.17
CA TYR A 315 7.56 -12.01 5.35
C TYR A 315 7.08 -11.42 4.03
N ASP A 316 6.17 -10.46 4.10
CA ASP A 316 5.78 -9.70 2.92
C ASP A 316 6.84 -8.64 2.58
N ASN A 317 6.80 -8.10 1.36
CA ASN A 317 7.86 -7.22 0.87
C ASN A 317 7.95 -5.91 1.65
N TRP A 318 6.83 -5.42 2.21
CA TRP A 318 6.88 -4.32 3.18
C TRP A 318 7.79 -4.70 4.32
N THR A 319 7.47 -5.80 4.99
CA THR A 319 8.18 -6.22 6.18
C THR A 319 9.66 -6.45 5.88
N LYS A 320 9.98 -7.07 4.73
CA LYS A 320 11.36 -7.31 4.26
C LYS A 320 12.18 -6.06 3.92
N GLU A 321 11.54 -4.92 3.62
CA GLU A 321 12.25 -3.69 3.26
C GLU A 321 13.06 -3.14 4.44
N PHE A 322 12.52 -3.21 5.65
CA PHE A 322 13.08 -2.45 6.77
C PHE A 322 14.01 -3.26 7.67
N PHE A 323 14.10 -4.58 7.46
CA PHE A 323 15.14 -5.42 8.05
C PHE A 323 15.68 -6.42 7.03
N ASP A 324 17.01 -6.51 6.96
CA ASP A 324 17.67 -7.48 6.09
C ASP A 324 17.53 -8.88 6.68
N TRP A 325 16.48 -9.58 6.26
CA TRP A 325 16.19 -10.95 6.63
C TRP A 325 17.21 -11.97 6.05
N THR A 326 18.11 -11.51 5.18
CA THR A 326 19.14 -12.34 4.52
C THR A 326 20.50 -12.26 5.21
N LYS A 327 20.82 -11.14 5.86
CA LYS A 327 22.02 -10.99 6.72
C LYS A 327 21.79 -11.68 8.06
N LYS A 328 22.35 -12.88 8.19
CA LYS A 328 22.13 -13.81 9.31
C LYS A 328 22.91 -13.53 10.60
N THR A 329 23.59 -12.39 10.75
CA THR A 329 24.31 -12.13 12.00
C THR A 329 23.31 -11.70 13.08
N GLU A 330 23.21 -12.52 14.13
CA GLU A 330 22.28 -12.33 15.23
C GLU A 330 22.54 -11.01 15.98
N GLU A 331 23.72 -10.40 15.85
CA GLU A 331 24.04 -9.12 16.47
C GLU A 331 23.50 -7.90 15.71
N ALA A 332 23.41 -7.95 14.38
CA ALA A 332 22.94 -6.81 13.57
C ALA A 332 21.41 -6.71 13.57
N TYR A 333 20.73 -7.85 13.66
CA TYR A 333 19.28 -7.94 13.55
C TYR A 333 18.52 -7.20 14.68
N PRO A 334 18.84 -7.38 15.99
CA PRO A 334 18.18 -6.65 17.08
C PRO A 334 18.38 -5.14 17.00
N LYS A 335 19.57 -4.69 16.58
CA LYS A 335 19.88 -3.26 16.47
C LYS A 335 19.02 -2.59 15.40
N ARG A 336 18.99 -3.17 14.18
CA ARG A 336 18.17 -2.63 13.08
C ARG A 336 16.67 -2.66 13.42
N MET A 337 16.21 -3.69 14.13
CA MET A 337 14.84 -3.76 14.62
C MET A 337 14.52 -2.64 15.62
N ALA A 338 15.41 -2.36 16.57
CA ALA A 338 15.22 -1.28 17.54
C ALA A 338 15.14 0.09 16.85
N GLU A 339 16.09 0.40 15.97
CA GLU A 339 16.08 1.64 15.18
C GLU A 339 14.78 1.77 14.36
N TYR A 340 14.35 0.69 13.71
CA TYR A 340 13.10 0.67 12.95
C TYR A 340 11.87 0.93 13.84
N LEU A 341 11.78 0.32 15.02
CA LEU A 341 10.65 0.51 15.94
C LEU A 341 10.64 1.89 16.61
N GLU A 342 11.78 2.57 16.69
CA GLU A 342 11.89 3.94 17.19
C GLU A 342 11.43 4.98 16.16
N LEU A 343 11.46 4.66 14.87
CA LEU A 343 10.95 5.54 13.82
C LEU A 343 9.43 5.62 13.87
N THR A 344 8.91 6.82 13.60
CA THR A 344 7.48 7.03 13.36
C THR A 344 7.01 6.13 12.22
N GLY A 345 6.13 5.17 12.55
CA GLY A 345 5.58 4.20 11.60
C GLY A 345 6.24 2.81 11.61
N GLY A 346 7.25 2.58 12.44
CA GLY A 346 7.84 1.26 12.63
C GLY A 346 6.88 0.27 13.30
N PHE A 347 6.39 -0.72 12.55
CA PHE A 347 5.54 -1.79 13.08
C PHE A 347 6.26 -3.13 13.17
N LYS A 348 6.13 -3.81 14.33
CA LYS A 348 6.73 -5.14 14.54
C LYS A 348 6.51 -6.06 13.32
N PRO A 349 7.56 -6.66 12.76
CA PRO A 349 7.44 -7.60 11.66
C PRO A 349 6.44 -8.71 11.95
N ARG A 350 5.67 -9.09 10.93
CA ARG A 350 4.73 -10.21 11.01
C ARG A 350 4.93 -11.11 9.82
N ASN A 351 5.05 -12.41 10.08
CA ASN A 351 5.10 -13.39 9.01
C ASN A 351 3.82 -13.32 8.17
N ILE A 352 3.98 -13.47 6.87
CA ILE A 352 2.85 -13.59 5.96
C ILE A 352 2.45 -15.05 5.87
N ILE A 353 1.44 -15.41 6.66
CA ILE A 353 0.96 -16.79 6.74
C ILE A 353 0.10 -17.07 5.49
N PRO A 354 0.38 -18.15 4.72
CA PRO A 354 -0.45 -18.59 3.62
C PRO A 354 -1.90 -18.84 4.06
N ARG A 355 -2.86 -18.63 3.15
CA ARG A 355 -4.27 -18.80 3.48
C ARG A 355 -4.62 -20.26 3.72
N ASN A 356 -5.47 -20.49 4.73
CA ASN A 356 -6.29 -21.69 4.84
C ASN A 356 -7.29 -21.72 3.67
N LEU A 357 -6.98 -22.52 2.64
CA LEU A 357 -7.79 -22.63 1.42
C LEU A 357 -9.10 -23.37 1.66
N ARG A 358 -9.20 -24.17 2.73
CA ARG A 358 -10.43 -24.86 3.14
C ARG A 358 -11.44 -23.94 3.82
N SER A 359 -11.04 -22.73 4.21
CA SER A 359 -11.97 -21.78 4.86
C SER A 359 -13.01 -21.17 3.91
N GLY A 360 -12.76 -21.22 2.59
CA GLY A 360 -13.58 -20.53 1.60
C GLY A 360 -13.49 -18.99 1.66
N ILE A 361 -12.56 -18.44 2.45
CA ILE A 361 -12.33 -17.00 2.60
C ILE A 361 -11.06 -16.59 1.84
N TYR A 362 -11.27 -16.02 0.65
CA TYR A 362 -10.22 -15.54 -0.25
C TYR A 362 -10.21 -14.01 -0.30
N ARG A 363 -9.07 -13.40 0.06
CA ARG A 363 -8.94 -11.95 0.26
C ARG A 363 -9.11 -11.10 -1.01
N GLY A 364 -8.84 -11.68 -2.18
CA GLY A 364 -8.94 -10.99 -3.48
C GLY A 364 -10.18 -11.35 -4.29
N GLY A 365 -11.21 -11.93 -3.68
CA GLY A 365 -12.43 -12.38 -4.33
C GLY A 365 -12.59 -13.90 -4.40
N ARG A 366 -13.85 -14.37 -4.48
CA ARG A 366 -14.23 -15.79 -4.49
C ARG A 366 -14.80 -16.28 -5.83
N ARG A 367 -14.90 -15.41 -6.84
CA ARG A 367 -15.33 -15.82 -8.17
C ARG A 367 -14.21 -16.68 -8.77
N PRO A 368 -14.51 -17.67 -9.64
CA PRO A 368 -13.47 -18.46 -10.29
C PRO A 368 -12.41 -17.61 -10.99
N VAL A 369 -12.81 -16.51 -11.64
CA VAL A 369 -11.90 -15.55 -12.28
C VAL A 369 -10.97 -14.85 -11.29
N ASP A 370 -11.43 -14.55 -10.07
CA ASP A 370 -10.60 -13.89 -9.05
C ASP A 370 -9.46 -14.80 -8.62
N ILE A 371 -9.75 -16.09 -8.42
CA ILE A 371 -8.75 -17.10 -8.05
C ILE A 371 -7.81 -17.37 -9.22
N PHE A 372 -8.32 -17.40 -10.45
CA PHE A 372 -7.51 -17.54 -11.66
C PHE A 372 -6.43 -16.47 -11.71
N TRP A 373 -6.78 -15.18 -11.55
CA TRP A 373 -5.78 -14.10 -11.54
C TRP A 373 -4.74 -14.26 -10.42
N ARG A 374 -5.14 -14.71 -9.23
CA ARG A 374 -4.17 -14.92 -8.13
C ARG A 374 -3.16 -16.03 -8.42
N ILE A 375 -3.57 -17.07 -9.15
CA ILE A 375 -2.66 -18.15 -9.56
C ILE A 375 -1.82 -17.70 -10.76
N ALA A 376 -2.46 -17.13 -11.79
CA ALA A 376 -1.79 -16.71 -13.02
C ALA A 376 -0.76 -15.60 -12.78
N ASN A 377 -1.13 -14.56 -12.04
CA ASN A 377 -0.31 -13.37 -11.86
C ASN A 377 0.52 -13.40 -10.56
N GLY A 378 0.16 -14.27 -9.61
CA GLY A 378 0.68 -14.22 -8.25
C GLY A 378 0.03 -13.12 -7.41
N ILE A 379 0.61 -12.87 -6.22
CA ILE A 379 0.14 -11.81 -5.32
C ILE A 379 1.32 -10.89 -5.01
N ASP A 380 1.30 -9.71 -5.63
CA ASP A 380 2.38 -8.75 -5.54
C ASP A 380 2.64 -8.28 -4.10
N GLY A 381 3.91 -8.02 -3.79
CA GLY A 381 4.34 -7.71 -2.44
C GLY A 381 4.30 -8.91 -1.48
N THR A 382 4.08 -10.14 -1.95
CA THR A 382 4.10 -11.37 -1.13
C THR A 382 4.99 -12.45 -1.75
N PRO A 383 5.34 -13.51 -0.99
CA PRO A 383 6.03 -14.67 -1.54
C PRO A 383 5.20 -15.55 -2.49
N MET A 384 3.91 -15.25 -2.74
CA MET A 384 3.06 -16.03 -3.65
C MET A 384 3.38 -15.64 -5.11
N PRO A 385 4.09 -16.50 -5.87
CA PRO A 385 4.56 -16.16 -7.20
C PRO A 385 3.45 -16.28 -8.25
N ALA A 386 3.70 -15.71 -9.43
CA ALA A 386 2.94 -16.04 -10.63
C ALA A 386 3.13 -17.51 -11.02
N ALA A 387 2.12 -18.11 -11.64
CA ALA A 387 2.25 -19.44 -12.22
C ALA A 387 3.38 -19.47 -13.27
N ASN A 388 4.13 -20.57 -13.31
CA ASN A 388 5.11 -20.78 -14.37
C ASN A 388 4.38 -21.10 -15.69
N ARG A 389 4.09 -20.06 -16.47
CA ARG A 389 3.33 -20.16 -17.74
C ARG A 389 4.03 -20.96 -18.83
N SER A 390 5.33 -21.24 -18.68
CA SER A 390 6.07 -22.15 -19.56
C SER A 390 5.78 -23.63 -19.26
N ALA A 391 5.18 -23.93 -18.10
CA ALA A 391 4.94 -25.29 -17.63
C ALA A 391 3.48 -25.55 -17.20
N LEU A 392 2.67 -24.52 -17.00
CA LEU A 392 1.23 -24.61 -16.69
C LEU A 392 0.42 -23.86 -17.74
N SER A 393 -0.47 -24.58 -18.41
CA SER A 393 -1.44 -24.02 -19.35
C SER A 393 -2.61 -23.34 -18.62
N ASP A 394 -3.48 -22.66 -19.38
CA ASP A 394 -4.71 -22.08 -18.83
C ASP A 394 -5.68 -23.14 -18.30
N ASP A 395 -5.76 -24.29 -18.96
CA ASP A 395 -6.59 -25.41 -18.51
C ASP A 395 -6.06 -25.98 -17.20
N ASP A 396 -4.73 -26.04 -17.02
CA ASP A 396 -4.11 -26.45 -15.75
C ASP A 396 -4.46 -25.47 -14.61
N ILE A 397 -4.47 -24.16 -14.90
CA ILE A 397 -4.91 -23.16 -13.91
C ILE A 397 -6.40 -23.32 -13.61
N TRP A 398 -7.26 -23.57 -14.61
CA TRP A 398 -8.68 -23.83 -14.36
C TRP A 398 -8.91 -25.09 -13.51
N ASP A 399 -8.13 -26.15 -13.74
CA ASP A 399 -8.14 -27.35 -12.91
C ASP A 399 -7.73 -27.03 -11.46
N LEU A 400 -6.66 -26.25 -11.26
CA LEU A 400 -6.26 -25.76 -9.93
C LEU A 400 -7.35 -24.91 -9.27
N VAL A 401 -7.99 -23.99 -10.00
CA VAL A 401 -9.11 -23.16 -9.50
C VAL A 401 -10.27 -24.04 -9.05
N ASN A 402 -10.66 -25.02 -9.87
CA ASN A 402 -11.75 -25.93 -9.56
C ASN A 402 -11.44 -26.77 -8.31
N PHE A 403 -10.19 -27.23 -8.15
CA PHE A 403 -9.73 -27.90 -6.94
C PHE A 403 -9.77 -26.97 -5.72
N VAL A 404 -9.21 -25.77 -5.80
CA VAL A 404 -9.22 -24.81 -4.68
C VAL A 404 -10.63 -24.48 -4.21
N LEU A 405 -11.58 -24.36 -5.15
CA LEU A 405 -13.00 -24.11 -4.86
C LEU A 405 -13.74 -25.33 -4.29
N SER A 406 -13.21 -26.56 -4.45
CA SER A 406 -13.80 -27.77 -3.85
C SER A 406 -13.39 -27.92 -2.38
N LEU A 407 -12.21 -27.45 -2.00
CA LEU A 407 -11.60 -27.63 -0.67
C LEU A 407 -12.49 -27.30 0.54
N PRO A 408 -13.35 -26.25 0.52
CA PRO A 408 -14.25 -25.96 1.64
C PRO A 408 -15.32 -27.03 1.88
N TYR A 409 -15.57 -27.89 0.89
CA TYR A 409 -16.58 -28.94 0.92
C TYR A 409 -15.98 -30.35 1.07
N ASP A 410 -14.66 -30.50 0.89
CA ASP A 410 -13.94 -31.75 1.10
C ASP A 410 -13.92 -32.13 2.58
N SER A 411 -14.13 -33.42 2.89
CA SER A 411 -14.00 -33.90 4.27
C SER A 411 -12.55 -33.80 4.75
N THR A 412 -12.34 -33.25 5.94
CA THR A 412 -11.01 -33.10 6.58
C THR A 412 -10.26 -34.43 6.80
N SER A 413 -10.96 -35.56 6.72
CA SER A 413 -10.45 -36.93 6.88
C SER A 413 -9.91 -37.54 5.58
N GLN A 414 -10.06 -36.90 4.42
CA GLN A 414 -9.34 -37.31 3.22
C GLN A 414 -7.89 -36.85 3.35
N ASN A 415 -7.01 -37.75 3.82
CA ASN A 415 -5.59 -37.54 3.73
C ASN A 415 -5.24 -37.19 2.28
N GLY A 416 -4.70 -35.99 2.03
CA GLY A 416 -4.17 -35.57 0.73
C GLY A 416 -2.99 -36.42 0.23
N ILE A 417 -2.67 -37.48 0.95
CA ILE A 417 -1.76 -38.54 0.59
C ILE A 417 -2.60 -39.67 -0.03
N VAL A 418 -2.97 -39.53 -1.31
CA VAL A 418 -2.76 -40.70 -2.17
C VAL A 418 -1.25 -40.85 -2.12
N ALA A 419 -0.78 -41.91 -1.47
CA ALA A 419 0.63 -42.12 -1.24
C ALA A 419 1.35 -42.14 -2.60
N VAL A 420 1.92 -40.99 -2.99
CA VAL A 420 3.04 -40.94 -3.91
C VAL A 420 4.19 -41.50 -3.09
N THR A 421 4.28 -42.83 -3.06
CA THR A 421 5.28 -43.57 -2.30
C THR A 421 6.69 -43.38 -2.85
N ASN A 422 6.86 -42.60 -3.92
CA ASN A 422 8.16 -42.32 -4.49
C ASN A 422 8.18 -40.97 -5.25
N PRO A 423 9.01 -40.01 -4.84
CA PRO A 423 9.22 -38.75 -5.56
C PRO A 423 9.76 -38.89 -6.99
N ARG A 424 10.06 -40.12 -7.45
CA ARG A 424 10.54 -40.43 -8.81
C ARG A 424 9.44 -40.83 -9.79
N ASP A 425 8.19 -40.92 -9.35
CA ASP A 425 7.08 -41.34 -10.22
C ASP A 425 6.36 -40.13 -10.87
N VAL A 426 6.99 -38.95 -10.88
CA VAL A 426 6.39 -37.68 -11.36
C VAL A 426 7.28 -36.93 -12.37
N ASP A 427 8.23 -37.60 -13.01
CA ASP A 427 8.96 -37.06 -14.17
C ASP A 427 8.32 -37.50 -15.49
#